data_AF-A0AAP8GHL8-F1
#
_entry.id   AF-A0AAP8GHL8-F1
#
_cell.length_a   1.000
_cell.length_b   1.000
_cell.length_c   1.000
_cell.angle_alpha   90.00
_cell.angle_beta   90.00
_cell.angle_gamma   90.00
#
_symmetry.space_group_name_H-M   'P 1'
#
loop_
_entity.id
_entity.type
_entity.pdbx_description
1 polymer ?
#
loop_
_entity_poly.entity_id
_entity_poly.type
_entity_poly.pdbx_seq_one_letter_code
_entity_poly.pdbx_strand_id
1 'polypeptide(L)'
;MGKISISGAVFIFLDRGENLKDSDYLPSTGTPDQKYVLWPHGEGWDVRYLEFGTRGIEWLPIAEQLFADEPEAWQAAYEHWMENCRQWENMLTTSGADKWQYLLSHSINI
;
A
#
# COMPACT_ATOMS: atom_id res chain seq x y z
N MET A 1 19.28 -4.54 -6.28
CA MET A 1 18.22 -4.04 -5.37
C MET A 1 18.32 -2.55 -5.01
N GLY A 2 17.32 -1.75 -5.37
CA GLY A 2 17.13 -0.35 -4.92
C GLY A 2 15.89 -0.20 -4.01
N LYS A 3 15.87 0.79 -3.12
CA LYS A 3 14.70 1.09 -2.27
C LYS A 3 14.42 2.60 -2.24
N ILE A 4 13.15 2.95 -2.39
CA ILE A 4 12.65 4.32 -2.28
C ILE A 4 11.63 4.36 -1.14
N SER A 5 11.77 5.31 -0.22
CA SER A 5 10.82 5.50 0.88
C SER A 5 10.22 6.90 0.82
N ILE A 6 8.88 6.99 0.81
CA ILE A 6 8.13 8.24 0.70
C ILE A 6 6.98 8.19 1.68
N SER A 7 6.95 9.11 2.66
CA SER A 7 5.80 9.35 3.55
C SER A 7 5.11 8.09 4.11
N GLY A 8 5.88 7.12 4.62
CA GLY A 8 5.34 5.88 5.19
C GLY A 8 5.05 4.77 4.19
N ALA A 9 5.40 4.95 2.91
CA ALA A 9 5.49 3.89 1.92
C ALA A 9 6.94 3.53 1.59
N VAL A 10 7.19 2.25 1.33
CA VAL A 10 8.49 1.73 0.89
C VAL A 10 8.30 0.95 -0.40
N PHE A 11 9.04 1.33 -1.42
CA PHE A 11 9.05 0.68 -2.73
C PHE A 11 10.39 0.00 -2.94
N ILE A 12 10.35 -1.30 -3.21
CA ILE A 12 11.51 -2.17 -3.33
C ILE A 12 11.64 -2.59 -4.79
N PHE A 13 12.75 -2.21 -5.42
CA PHE A 13 13.07 -2.57 -6.79
C PHE A 13 14.05 -3.74 -6.77
N LEU A 14 13.59 -4.89 -7.27
CA LEU A 14 14.42 -6.08 -7.40
C LEU A 14 14.99 -6.18 -8.81
N ASP A 15 16.24 -6.63 -8.91
CA ASP A 15 16.85 -6.99 -10.17
C ASP A 15 16.41 -8.40 -10.61
N ARG A 16 16.61 -8.74 -11.89
CA ARG A 16 16.26 -10.07 -12.42
C ARG A 16 16.99 -11.17 -11.64
N GLY A 17 16.23 -12.06 -11.01
CA GLY A 17 16.75 -13.16 -10.20
C GLY A 17 17.06 -12.82 -8.75
N GLU A 18 16.86 -11.56 -8.32
CA GLU A 18 16.84 -11.21 -6.91
C GLU A 18 15.54 -11.69 -6.24
N ASN A 19 15.64 -12.02 -4.95
CA ASN A 19 14.50 -12.40 -4.13
C ASN A 19 14.34 -11.42 -2.98
N LEU A 20 13.11 -11.32 -2.48
CA LEU A 20 12.81 -10.63 -1.23
C LEU A 20 13.57 -11.25 -0.07
N LYS A 21 13.99 -10.41 0.86
CA LYS A 21 14.62 -10.81 2.12
C LYS A 21 13.57 -10.82 3.23
N ASP A 22 13.75 -11.64 4.25
CA ASP A 22 12.85 -11.66 5.42
C ASP A 22 12.69 -10.27 6.06
N SER A 23 13.76 -9.47 6.04
CA SER A 23 13.74 -8.08 6.53
C SER A 23 12.77 -7.17 5.76
N ASP A 24 12.42 -7.51 4.52
CA ASP A 24 11.53 -6.70 3.69
C ASP A 24 10.08 -6.77 4.17
N TYR A 25 9.72 -7.80 4.93
CA TYR A 25 8.40 -7.96 5.56
C TYR A 25 8.26 -7.15 6.86
N LEU A 26 9.37 -6.79 7.50
CA LEU A 26 9.37 -6.14 8.80
C LEU A 26 9.12 -4.64 8.68
N PRO A 27 8.31 -4.00 9.55
CA PRO A 27 8.14 -2.55 9.56
C PRO A 27 9.49 -1.82 9.64
N SER A 28 9.68 -0.77 8.83
CA SER A 28 10.93 0.01 8.81
C SER A 28 10.98 1.03 9.95
N THR A 29 9.83 1.49 10.44
CA THR A 29 9.75 2.52 11.49
C THR A 29 8.74 2.21 12.59
N GLY A 30 8.64 0.98 13.11
CA GLY A 30 7.75 0.63 14.24
C GLY A 30 6.22 0.79 13.99
N THR A 31 5.83 1.51 12.94
CA THR A 31 4.51 1.63 12.33
C THR A 31 4.50 0.78 11.06
N PRO A 32 3.38 0.12 10.72
CA PRO A 32 3.28 -0.66 9.50
C PRO A 32 3.44 0.27 8.28
N ASP A 33 4.56 0.15 7.57
CA ASP A 33 4.75 0.84 6.29
C ASP A 33 3.89 0.17 5.22
N GLN A 34 3.32 0.97 4.32
CA GLN A 34 2.76 0.41 3.09
C GLN A 34 3.91 0.03 2.17
N LYS A 35 4.08 -1.27 1.91
CA LYS A 35 5.21 -1.75 1.11
C LYS A 35 4.79 -2.22 -0.24
N TYR A 36 5.61 -1.91 -1.22
CA TYR A 36 5.47 -2.33 -2.61
C TYR A 36 6.78 -2.97 -3.05
N VAL A 37 6.66 -4.02 -3.84
CA VAL A 37 7.79 -4.64 -4.51
C VAL A 37 7.51 -4.63 -6.00
N LEU A 38 8.52 -4.23 -6.76
CA LEU A 38 8.54 -4.13 -8.20
C LEU A 38 9.68 -5.00 -8.68
N TRP A 39 9.38 -5.97 -9.53
CA TRP A 39 10.43 -6.84 -10.05
C TRP A 39 10.18 -7.26 -11.50
N PRO A 40 11.24 -7.44 -12.30
CA PRO A 40 11.13 -7.91 -13.66
C PRO A 40 10.75 -9.40 -13.67
N HIS A 41 9.65 -9.74 -14.33
CA HIS A 41 9.14 -11.10 -14.50
C HIS A 41 8.92 -11.42 -15.98
N GLY A 42 9.82 -12.19 -16.58
CA GLY A 42 9.76 -12.50 -18.01
C GLY A 42 10.06 -11.27 -18.87
N GLU A 43 9.09 -10.83 -19.66
CA GLU A 43 9.16 -9.64 -20.53
C GLU A 43 8.56 -8.37 -19.92
N GLY A 44 7.95 -8.46 -18.74
CA GLY A 44 7.33 -7.33 -18.06
C GLY A 44 7.73 -7.20 -16.60
N TRP A 45 6.99 -6.39 -15.86
CA TRP A 45 7.19 -6.10 -14.45
C TRP A 45 5.96 -6.51 -13.64
N ASP A 46 6.19 -7.29 -12.58
CA ASP A 46 5.15 -7.61 -11.59
C ASP A 46 5.26 -6.58 -10.45
N VAL A 47 4.10 -6.15 -9.95
CA VAL A 47 4.01 -5.21 -8.84
C VAL A 47 3.07 -5.78 -7.81
N ARG A 48 3.57 -5.88 -6.59
CA ARG A 48 2.80 -6.39 -5.45
C ARG A 48 2.89 -5.46 -4.27
N TYR A 49 1.82 -5.41 -3.49
CA TYR A 49 1.77 -4.70 -2.24
C TYR A 49 1.70 -5.67 -1.06
N LEU A 50 2.22 -5.24 0.09
CA LEU A 50 2.20 -6.02 1.32
C LEU A 50 0.87 -5.82 2.04
N GLU A 51 0.09 -6.88 2.18
CA GLU A 51 -1.14 -6.88 2.96
C GLU A 51 -0.96 -7.65 4.27
N PHE A 52 -1.48 -7.09 5.36
CA PHE A 52 -1.66 -7.77 6.63
C PHE A 52 -3.06 -8.40 6.66
N GLY A 53 -3.17 -9.59 6.07
CA GLY A 53 -4.41 -10.36 6.03
C GLY A 53 -4.69 -11.13 7.32
N THR A 54 -5.86 -11.76 7.37
CA THR A 54 -6.29 -12.60 8.51
C THR A 54 -5.42 -13.86 8.71
N ARG A 55 -4.69 -14.29 7.67
CA ARG A 55 -3.82 -15.48 7.68
C ARG A 55 -2.34 -15.15 7.85
N GLY A 56 -1.98 -13.87 7.90
CA GLY A 56 -0.60 -13.43 7.98
C GLY A 56 -0.28 -12.34 6.97
N ILE A 57 1.02 -12.19 6.71
CA ILE A 57 1.56 -11.18 5.82
C ILE A 57 1.71 -11.79 4.43
N GLU A 58 1.09 -11.18 3.42
CA GLU A 58 1.09 -11.69 2.04
C GLU A 58 1.42 -10.56 1.03
N TRP A 59 2.11 -10.92 -0.04
CA TRP A 59 2.37 -10.02 -1.18
C TRP A 59 1.32 -10.25 -2.25
N LEU A 60 0.40 -9.30 -2.41
CA LEU A 60 -0.71 -9.40 -3.33
C LEU A 60 -0.47 -8.57 -4.60
N PRO A 61 -0.81 -9.11 -5.78
CA PRO A 61 -0.66 -8.37 -7.02
C PRO A 61 -1.61 -7.16 -7.05
N ILE A 62 -1.12 -6.03 -7.55
CA ILE A 62 -1.98 -4.84 -7.78
C ILE A 62 -2.74 -4.92 -9.11
N ALA A 63 -2.31 -5.80 -10.02
CA ALA A 63 -2.91 -6.03 -11.33
C ALA A 63 -2.75 -7.49 -11.75
N GLU A 64 -3.68 -8.00 -12.58
CA GLU A 64 -3.59 -9.37 -13.11
C GLU A 64 -2.53 -9.52 -14.22
N GLN A 65 -2.19 -8.42 -14.88
CA GLN A 65 -1.25 -8.38 -16.00
C GLN A 65 0.05 -7.71 -15.59
N LEU A 66 1.14 -8.12 -16.24
CA LEU A 66 2.44 -7.48 -16.06
C LEU A 66 2.46 -6.12 -16.75
N PHE A 67 3.19 -5.18 -16.15
CA PHE A 67 3.48 -3.88 -16.75
C PHE A 67 4.60 -4.01 -17.78
N ALA A 68 4.61 -3.15 -18.80
CA ALA A 68 5.57 -3.24 -19.89
C ALA A 68 7.00 -2.90 -19.46
N ASP A 69 7.16 -1.95 -18.54
CA ASP A 69 8.45 -1.45 -18.09
C ASP A 69 8.47 -0.97 -16.62
N GLU A 70 9.66 -0.65 -16.13
CA GLU A 70 9.89 -0.20 -14.75
C GLU A 70 9.15 1.13 -14.45
N PRO A 71 9.18 2.17 -15.32
CA PRO A 71 8.40 3.38 -15.11
C PRO A 71 6.90 3.15 -14.97
N GLU A 72 6.30 2.31 -15.81
CA GLU A 72 4.88 1.99 -15.75
C GLU A 72 4.54 1.25 -14.44
N ALA A 73 5.36 0.26 -14.08
CA ALA A 73 5.24 -0.47 -12.82
C ALA A 73 5.35 0.46 -11.59
N TRP A 74 6.31 1.39 -11.62
CA TRP A 74 6.49 2.41 -10.59
C TRP A 74 5.26 3.31 -10.45
N GLN A 75 4.76 3.81 -11.59
CA GLN A 75 3.59 4.67 -11.60
C GLN A 75 2.37 3.94 -11.03
N ALA A 76 2.13 2.69 -11.43
CA ALA A 76 1.02 1.88 -10.92
C ALA A 76 1.12 1.64 -9.41
N ALA A 77 2.32 1.32 -8.89
CA ALA A 77 2.55 1.18 -7.46
C ALA A 77 2.24 2.47 -6.70
N TYR A 78 2.70 3.61 -7.22
CA TYR A 78 2.49 4.92 -6.62
C TYR A 78 1.01 5.33 -6.62
N GLU A 79 0.30 5.12 -7.73
CA GLU A 79 -1.14 5.40 -7.84
C GLU A 79 -1.96 4.54 -6.88
N HIS A 80 -1.63 3.25 -6.75
CA HIS A 80 -2.26 2.37 -5.77
C HIS A 80 -2.03 2.85 -4.33
N TRP A 81 -0.82 3.31 -4.00
CA TRP A 81 -0.53 3.86 -2.68
C TRP A 81 -1.32 5.15 -2.40
N MET A 82 -1.40 6.05 -3.39
CA MET A 82 -2.15 7.30 -3.27
C MET A 82 -3.65 7.03 -3.06
N GLU A 83 -4.22 6.05 -3.75
CA GLU A 83 -5.61 5.65 -3.57
C GLU A 83 -5.86 5.08 -2.17
N ASN A 84 -4.98 4.22 -1.68
CA ASN A 84 -5.04 3.75 -0.29
C ASN A 84 -5.01 4.91 0.70
N CYS A 85 -4.10 5.87 0.54
CA CYS A 85 -4.03 7.05 1.41
C CYS A 85 -5.35 7.84 1.41
N ARG A 86 -5.99 8.03 0.25
CA ARG A 86 -7.29 8.70 0.15
C ARG A 86 -8.40 7.92 0.85
N GLN A 87 -8.43 6.60 0.71
CA GLN A 87 -9.44 5.78 1.39
C GLN A 87 -9.29 5.84 2.91
N TRP A 88 -8.06 5.85 3.41
CA TRP A 88 -7.78 6.04 4.85
C TRP A 88 -8.23 7.41 5.33
N GLU A 89 -7.94 8.48 4.59
CA GLU A 89 -8.44 9.83 4.88
C GLU A 89 -9.97 9.89 4.89
N ASN A 90 -10.63 9.26 3.92
CA ASN A 90 -12.09 9.16 3.86
C ASN A 90 -12.67 8.38 5.07
N MET A 91 -12.04 7.28 5.49
CA MET A 91 -12.48 6.55 6.70
C MET A 91 -12.35 7.38 7.98
N LEU A 92 -11.26 8.14 8.11
CA LEU A 92 -11.04 9.03 9.26
C LEU A 92 -12.00 10.22 9.27
N THR A 93 -12.36 10.77 8.12
CA THR A 93 -13.30 11.89 8.00
C THR A 93 -14.76 11.46 8.14
N THR A 94 -15.15 10.33 7.55
CA THR A 94 -16.53 9.79 7.65
C THR A 94 -16.84 9.32 9.08
N SER A 95 -15.91 8.61 9.74
CA SER A 95 -16.09 8.23 11.15
C SER A 95 -16.18 9.43 12.11
N GLY A 96 -15.57 10.55 11.75
CA GLY A 96 -15.72 11.82 12.46
C GLY A 96 -17.10 12.46 12.22
N ALA A 97 -17.60 12.47 10.98
CA ALA A 97 -18.90 13.01 10.61
C ALA A 97 -20.08 12.24 11.25
N ASP A 98 -20.00 10.91 11.29
CA ASP A 98 -21.00 10.05 11.93
C ASP A 98 -21.10 10.33 13.45
N LYS A 99 -19.97 10.63 14.10
CA LYS A 99 -19.91 11.02 15.51
C LYS A 99 -20.64 12.34 15.78
N TRP A 100 -20.50 13.32 14.89
CA TRP A 100 -21.22 14.59 15.00
C TRP A 100 -22.72 14.44 14.74
N GLN A 101 -23.12 13.57 13.80
CA GLN A 101 -24.53 13.32 13.51
C GLN A 101 -25.24 12.55 14.64
N TYR A 102 -24.53 11.62 15.30
CA TYR A 102 -25.00 10.95 16.52
C TYR A 102 -25.16 11.92 17.69
N LEU A 103 -24.20 12.82 17.90
CA LEU A 103 -24.28 13.84 18.95
C LEU A 103 -25.39 14.87 18.66
N LEU A 104 -25.56 15.32 17.41
CA LEU A 104 -26.61 16.28 17.04
C LEU A 104 -28.02 15.68 17.14
N SER A 105 -28.20 14.40 16.83
CA SER A 105 -29.49 13.70 16.99
C SER A 105 -29.86 13.43 18.45
N HIS A 106 -28.88 13.38 19.36
CA HIS A 106 -29.09 13.15 20.80
C HIS A 106 -28.96 14.40 21.68
N SER A 107 -28.59 15.55 21.10
CA SER A 107 -28.48 16.84 21.82
C SER A 107 -29.73 17.72 21.72
N ILE A 108 -30.74 17.33 20.93
CA ILE A 108 -32.04 18.03 20.84
C ILE A 108 -33.06 17.30 21.73
N ASN A 109 -32.82 17.32 23.04
CA ASN A 109 -33.79 16.94 24.07
C ASN A 109 -33.45 17.66 25.39
N ILE A 110 -33.33 18.98 25.33
CA ILE A 110 -33.41 19.88 26.50
C ILE A 110 -34.39 20.99 26.16
#